data_AF-A0A9W7ALH3-F1
#
_entry.id   AF-A0A9W7ALH3-F1
#
_cell.length_a   1.000
_cell.length_b   1.000
_cell.length_c   1.000
_cell.angle_alpha   90.00
_cell.angle_beta   90.00
_cell.angle_gamma   90.00
#
_symmetry.space_group_name_H-M   'P 1'
#
loop_
_entity.id
_entity.type
_entity.pdbx_description
1 polymer ?
#
loop_
_entity_poly.entity_id
_entity_poly.type
_entity_poly.pdbx_seq_one_letter_code
_entity_poly.pdbx_strand_id
1 'polypeptide(L)'
;MNNRPFFTCVYCTPQQQQQQAFSTSIPSAFVPPSVTGGVTTYYAECQKVGSKPNPGVITTMKYGNAFLRPSNPFGDRDCIAMVEYLKTQPELLTSITRIDLTQSTLTKLPGVYIRGIRSQGAVALGTVLRKMTNVETLKLDGNKIGPYGLRPLLNNLPPSLTSLSLRQCSIREPGAQLISELVVKDLESKIDDLDLSLNGMGHFGIGLLAASLRERQLKGGRRMIIDVDGNQVFQETMNAVTHGLGIVLCIIGTVLMSRKAAEGQKFLAGVYSVSLLTLYFSSTLYHSFFALKRTKMIFGIFDHCAIYILIAGSYTPFLGITFPDEMWAHYLLGFLWVCCFAGVGVEAFFLDWKYKSKFSLTMYLAMGWSAMTCLPNLNRALPQEAITLLILGGLGYTCGVPFFVRNNNLDHSVWHLFVVSGSLAHWLAVYWYVLELKR
;
A
#
# COMPACT_ATOMS: atom_id res chain seq x y z
N MET A 1 53.17 1.53 -12.45
CA MET A 1 53.09 1.73 -10.99
C MET A 1 51.78 2.43 -10.68
N ASN A 2 50.98 1.84 -9.78
CA ASN A 2 49.74 2.34 -9.18
C ASN A 2 48.52 2.64 -10.07
N ASN A 3 47.76 1.58 -10.37
CA ASN A 3 46.31 1.62 -10.55
C ASN A 3 45.66 1.01 -9.30
N ARG A 4 44.69 1.70 -8.69
CA ARG A 4 43.69 1.11 -7.78
C ARG A 4 42.32 1.76 -8.06
N PRO A 5 41.29 0.97 -8.38
CA PRO A 5 39.92 1.27 -8.01
C PRO A 5 39.58 0.60 -6.67
N PHE A 6 38.87 1.35 -5.83
CA PHE A 6 38.28 0.90 -4.57
C PHE A 6 36.94 0.17 -4.82
N PHE A 7 36.53 -0.59 -3.80
CA PHE A 7 35.29 -1.36 -3.62
C PHE A 7 35.31 -2.85 -4.01
N THR A 8 35.96 -3.64 -3.15
CA THR A 8 35.68 -5.07 -2.95
C THR A 8 34.88 -5.24 -1.67
N CYS A 9 33.71 -5.89 -1.77
CA CYS A 9 32.84 -6.26 -0.65
C CYS A 9 33.52 -7.37 0.17
N VAL A 10 33.80 -7.05 1.44
CA VAL A 10 34.28 -7.96 2.49
C VAL A 10 33.06 -8.63 3.13
N TYR A 11 33.23 -9.86 3.64
CA TYR A 11 32.25 -10.76 4.28
C TYR A 11 31.66 -11.88 3.39
N CYS A 12 32.52 -12.80 2.95
CA CYS A 12 32.18 -14.23 2.95
C CYS A 12 32.89 -14.87 4.15
N THR A 13 32.12 -15.37 5.13
CA THR A 13 32.62 -16.12 6.28
C THR A 13 32.18 -17.60 6.20
N PRO A 14 32.94 -18.52 6.82
CA PRO A 14 32.99 -19.94 6.47
C PRO A 14 31.89 -20.78 7.14
N GLN A 15 30.62 -20.58 6.77
CA GLN A 15 29.50 -21.44 7.22
C GLN A 15 29.11 -22.55 6.24
N GLN A 16 29.70 -22.60 5.04
CA GLN A 16 29.39 -23.62 4.03
C GLN A 16 30.29 -24.86 4.05
N GLN A 17 31.32 -24.91 4.93
CA GLN A 17 32.16 -26.11 5.11
C GLN A 17 31.79 -26.95 6.35
N GLN A 18 30.90 -26.49 7.23
CA GLN A 18 30.45 -27.26 8.40
C GLN A 18 29.27 -28.21 8.12
N GLN A 19 28.65 -28.16 6.94
CA GLN A 19 27.56 -29.07 6.56
C GLN A 19 28.00 -30.41 5.95
N GLN A 20 29.32 -30.65 5.80
CA GLN A 20 29.86 -31.93 5.29
C GLN A 20 30.66 -32.75 6.31
N ALA A 21 30.73 -32.32 7.59
CA ALA A 21 31.55 -32.98 8.61
C ALA A 21 30.79 -33.37 9.90
N PHE A 22 29.51 -33.75 9.80
CA PHE A 22 28.80 -34.44 10.88
C PHE A 22 28.19 -35.75 10.37
N SER A 23 29.08 -36.66 9.96
CA SER A 23 28.76 -38.05 9.68
C SER A 23 29.66 -38.99 10.49
N THR A 24 29.84 -38.74 11.79
CA THR A 24 30.46 -39.72 12.70
C THR A 24 29.96 -39.53 14.14
N SER A 25 29.28 -40.56 14.65
CA SER A 25 28.99 -40.92 16.06
C SER A 25 28.51 -39.81 17.02
N ILE A 26 27.20 -39.81 17.30
CA ILE A 26 26.60 -39.12 18.47
C ILE A 26 26.59 -40.12 19.65
N PRO A 27 27.05 -39.73 20.86
CA PRO A 27 26.97 -40.57 22.06
C PRO A 27 25.50 -40.83 22.45
N SER A 28 25.16 -42.08 22.75
CA SER A 28 23.86 -42.49 23.23
C SER A 28 23.62 -42.03 24.68
N ALA A 29 23.13 -40.82 24.88
CA ALA A 29 22.52 -40.44 26.16
C ALA A 29 21.51 -39.31 25.94
N PHE A 30 20.29 -39.50 26.46
CA PHE A 30 19.11 -38.64 26.39
C PHE A 30 18.34 -38.59 25.06
N VAL A 31 17.78 -39.74 24.67
CA VAL A 31 16.52 -39.79 23.91
C VAL A 31 15.47 -40.41 24.82
N PRO A 32 14.42 -39.68 25.27
CA PRO A 32 13.31 -40.32 25.96
C PRO A 32 12.65 -41.35 25.02
N PRO A 33 12.42 -42.60 25.47
CA PRO A 33 11.92 -43.66 24.63
C PRO A 33 10.41 -43.52 24.40
N SER A 34 10.02 -42.71 23.40
CA SER A 34 8.69 -42.77 22.75
C SER A 34 8.58 -42.06 21.39
N VAL A 35 9.61 -41.34 20.91
CA VAL A 35 9.47 -40.45 19.73
C VAL A 35 9.83 -41.10 18.38
N THR A 36 10.45 -42.28 18.37
CA THR A 36 10.88 -42.95 17.12
C THR A 36 9.73 -43.46 16.25
N GLY A 37 8.58 -43.80 16.85
CA GLY A 37 7.38 -44.24 16.11
C GLY A 37 6.61 -43.12 15.40
N GLY A 38 6.72 -41.87 15.88
CA GLY A 38 6.02 -40.72 15.29
C GLY A 38 6.57 -40.36 13.91
N VAL A 39 7.89 -40.34 13.76
CA VAL A 39 8.52 -39.97 12.47
C VAL A 39 8.13 -40.97 11.37
N THR A 40 8.11 -42.27 11.64
CA THR A 40 7.68 -43.29 10.66
C THR A 40 6.24 -43.10 10.21
N THR A 41 5.33 -42.71 11.11
CA THR A 41 3.92 -42.44 10.77
C THR A 41 3.79 -41.23 9.86
N TYR A 42 4.54 -40.14 10.11
CA TYR A 42 4.54 -38.98 9.22
C TYR A 42 5.05 -39.33 7.81
N TYR A 43 6.07 -40.17 7.69
CA TYR A 43 6.56 -40.64 6.40
C TYR A 43 5.50 -41.45 5.65
N ALA A 44 4.75 -42.29 6.35
CA ALA A 44 3.64 -43.04 5.77
C ALA A 44 2.52 -42.11 5.26
N GLU A 45 2.15 -41.07 6.02
CA GLU A 45 1.17 -40.08 5.57
C GLU A 45 1.66 -39.31 4.33
N CYS A 46 2.94 -38.95 4.28
CA CYS A 46 3.55 -38.35 3.09
C CYS A 46 3.45 -39.26 1.86
N GLN A 47 3.72 -40.55 2.02
CA GLN A 47 3.61 -41.53 0.92
C GLN A 47 2.17 -41.64 0.38
N LYS A 48 1.16 -41.68 1.27
CA LYS A 48 -0.27 -41.78 0.87
C LYS A 48 -0.71 -40.67 -0.07
N VAL A 49 -0.18 -39.46 0.12
CA VAL A 49 -0.54 -38.28 -0.69
C VAL A 49 0.50 -37.93 -1.75
N GLY A 50 1.54 -38.75 -1.89
CA GLY A 50 2.65 -38.54 -2.84
C GLY A 50 3.42 -37.25 -2.57
N SER A 51 3.65 -36.91 -1.30
CA SER A 51 4.49 -35.79 -0.86
C SER A 51 5.83 -36.28 -0.29
N LYS A 52 6.82 -35.37 -0.22
CA LYS A 52 8.11 -35.67 0.41
C LYS A 52 8.08 -35.15 1.86
N PRO A 53 8.55 -35.93 2.84
CA PRO A 53 8.61 -35.47 4.23
C PRO A 53 9.38 -34.15 4.36
N ASN A 54 8.77 -33.18 5.04
CA ASN A 54 9.37 -31.86 5.20
C ASN A 54 10.31 -31.84 6.43
N PRO A 55 11.60 -31.48 6.30
CA PRO A 55 12.56 -31.52 7.41
C PRO A 55 12.18 -30.63 8.59
N GLY A 56 11.62 -29.44 8.34
CA GLY A 56 11.15 -28.56 9.41
C GLY A 56 9.99 -29.14 10.21
N VAL A 57 9.08 -29.84 9.52
CA VAL A 57 7.97 -30.57 10.13
C VAL A 57 8.49 -31.74 10.97
N ILE A 58 9.39 -32.55 10.42
CA ILE A 58 10.05 -33.65 11.16
C ILE A 58 10.76 -33.13 12.41
N THR A 59 11.50 -32.04 12.29
CA THR A 59 12.24 -31.45 13.41
C THR A 59 11.30 -31.03 14.53
N THR A 60 10.18 -30.38 14.16
CA THR A 60 9.15 -29.99 15.13
C THR A 60 8.59 -31.22 15.86
N MET A 61 8.30 -32.27 15.11
CA MET A 61 7.70 -33.50 15.65
C MET A 61 8.68 -34.32 16.49
N LYS A 62 9.93 -34.43 16.06
CA LYS A 62 10.97 -35.25 16.71
C LYS A 62 11.44 -34.65 18.04
N TYR A 63 11.44 -33.32 18.15
CA TYR A 63 11.96 -32.63 19.32
C TYR A 63 10.87 -31.92 20.13
N GLY A 64 9.59 -32.05 19.76
CA GLY A 64 8.48 -31.40 20.45
C GLY A 64 8.58 -29.87 20.45
N ASN A 65 9.07 -29.28 19.35
CA ASN A 65 9.25 -27.83 19.30
C ASN A 65 7.90 -27.12 19.32
N ALA A 66 7.81 -26.08 20.13
CA ALA A 66 6.63 -25.20 20.17
C ALA A 66 6.39 -24.42 18.87
N PHE A 67 7.39 -24.40 17.96
CA PHE A 67 7.34 -23.68 16.69
C PHE A 67 7.31 -24.63 15.50
N LEU A 68 6.17 -24.69 14.81
CA LEU A 68 5.99 -25.46 13.58
C LEU A 68 6.27 -24.60 12.36
N ARG A 69 7.38 -24.88 11.68
CA ARG A 69 7.79 -24.18 10.45
C ARG A 69 8.40 -25.13 9.42
N PRO A 70 7.76 -25.31 8.24
CA PRO A 70 8.35 -26.03 7.12
C PRO A 70 9.64 -25.38 6.62
N SER A 71 10.62 -26.19 6.23
CA SER A 71 11.93 -25.72 5.73
C SER A 71 12.05 -25.78 4.20
N ASN A 72 11.18 -26.57 3.56
CA ASN A 72 11.08 -26.75 2.11
C ASN A 72 9.69 -26.28 1.62
N PRO A 73 9.51 -26.09 0.30
CA PRO A 73 8.21 -25.76 -0.28
C PRO A 73 7.10 -26.69 0.25
N PHE A 74 5.93 -26.13 0.49
CA PHE A 74 4.90 -26.77 1.30
C PHE A 74 3.51 -26.49 0.72
N GLY A 75 2.96 -27.45 -0.01
CA GLY A 75 1.67 -27.32 -0.70
C GLY A 75 0.51 -28.02 0.02
N ASP A 76 -0.61 -28.15 -0.69
CA ASP A 76 -1.82 -28.83 -0.16
C ASP A 76 -1.53 -30.25 0.35
N ARG A 77 -0.78 -31.04 -0.44
CA ARG A 77 -0.47 -32.43 -0.10
C ARG A 77 0.41 -32.52 1.15
N ASP A 78 1.42 -31.66 1.26
CA ASP A 78 2.28 -31.61 2.44
C ASP A 78 1.49 -31.21 3.69
N CYS A 79 0.59 -30.23 3.54
CA CYS A 79 -0.32 -29.80 4.61
C CYS A 79 -1.26 -30.93 5.04
N ILE A 80 -1.86 -31.66 4.10
CA ILE A 80 -2.75 -32.79 4.40
C ILE A 80 -1.98 -33.89 5.15
N ALA A 81 -0.81 -34.31 4.67
CA ALA A 81 0.00 -35.33 5.36
C ALA A 81 0.38 -34.90 6.79
N MET A 82 0.77 -33.63 6.96
CA MET A 82 1.08 -33.07 8.27
C MET A 82 -0.14 -33.08 9.20
N VAL A 83 -1.30 -32.67 8.69
CA VAL A 83 -2.57 -32.64 9.44
C VAL A 83 -3.00 -34.05 9.85
N GLU A 84 -2.99 -35.02 8.94
CA GLU A 84 -3.36 -36.41 9.26
C GLU A 84 -2.43 -37.00 10.31
N TYR A 85 -1.13 -36.72 10.22
CA TYR A 85 -0.20 -37.11 11.27
C TYR A 85 -0.51 -36.44 12.62
N LEU A 86 -0.75 -35.12 12.65
CA LEU A 86 -1.04 -34.38 13.87
C LEU A 86 -2.31 -34.90 14.58
N LYS A 87 -3.30 -35.40 13.84
CA LYS A 87 -4.48 -36.06 14.43
C LYS A 87 -4.12 -37.31 15.23
N THR A 88 -3.02 -37.99 14.91
CA THR A 88 -2.53 -39.17 15.63
C THR A 88 -1.68 -38.83 16.85
N GLN A 89 -1.32 -37.55 17.06
CA GLN A 89 -0.38 -37.11 18.10
C GLN A 89 -1.01 -36.01 18.99
N PRO A 90 -1.87 -36.36 19.96
CA PRO A 90 -2.55 -35.38 20.82
C PRO A 90 -1.59 -34.48 21.60
N GLU A 91 -0.44 -34.99 22.03
CA GLU A 91 0.57 -34.23 22.77
C GLU A 91 1.17 -33.09 21.93
N LEU A 92 1.33 -33.30 20.61
CA LEU A 92 1.84 -32.26 19.74
C LEU A 92 0.85 -31.11 19.57
N LEU A 93 -0.46 -31.40 19.57
CA LEU A 93 -1.51 -30.39 19.44
C LEU A 93 -1.49 -29.38 20.60
N THR A 94 -1.07 -29.79 21.79
CA THR A 94 -0.96 -28.91 22.96
C THR A 94 0.42 -28.28 23.11
N SER A 95 1.48 -28.89 22.58
CA SER A 95 2.85 -28.34 22.67
C SER A 95 3.12 -27.14 21.74
N ILE A 96 2.45 -27.07 20.59
CA ILE A 96 2.72 -26.05 19.57
C ILE A 96 2.05 -24.74 19.96
N THR A 97 2.83 -23.66 20.00
CA THR A 97 2.36 -22.29 20.30
C THR A 97 2.41 -21.38 19.08
N ARG A 98 3.19 -21.72 18.06
CA ARG A 98 3.32 -20.91 16.85
C ARG A 98 3.41 -21.77 15.60
N ILE A 99 2.64 -21.38 14.58
CA ILE A 99 2.61 -22.01 13.26
C ILE A 99 2.99 -20.95 12.22
N ASP A 100 4.04 -21.22 11.44
CA ASP A 100 4.50 -20.34 10.36
C ASP A 100 4.62 -21.13 9.06
N LEU A 101 3.65 -20.92 8.17
CA LEU A 101 3.55 -21.53 6.85
C LEU A 101 3.75 -20.49 5.73
N THR A 102 4.40 -19.35 6.02
CA THR A 102 4.66 -18.26 5.06
C THR A 102 5.59 -18.69 3.92
N GLN A 103 6.46 -19.68 4.14
CA GLN A 103 7.49 -20.12 3.17
C GLN A 103 7.07 -21.27 2.26
N SER A 104 5.79 -21.65 2.29
CA SER A 104 5.17 -22.63 1.39
C SER A 104 5.38 -22.33 -0.11
N THR A 105 5.67 -21.08 -0.48
CA THR A 105 5.81 -20.59 -1.85
C THR A 105 7.25 -20.27 -2.28
N LEU A 106 8.24 -20.38 -1.40
CA LEU A 106 9.62 -20.03 -1.75
C LEU A 106 10.26 -21.14 -2.59
N THR A 107 10.41 -20.89 -3.90
CA THR A 107 11.39 -21.57 -4.74
C THR A 107 12.42 -20.57 -5.22
N LYS A 108 13.70 -20.84 -4.96
CA LYS A 108 14.86 -20.16 -5.58
C LYS A 108 15.16 -20.64 -7.01
N LEU A 109 14.25 -21.39 -7.64
CA LEU A 109 14.48 -22.00 -8.95
C LEU A 109 13.64 -21.33 -10.04
N PRO A 110 14.26 -20.75 -11.10
CA PRO A 110 13.52 -20.29 -12.26
C PRO A 110 12.84 -21.48 -12.95
N GLY A 111 11.53 -21.35 -13.24
CA GLY A 111 10.76 -22.35 -13.99
C GLY A 111 9.91 -23.32 -13.17
N VAL A 112 9.96 -23.30 -11.83
CA VAL A 112 9.09 -24.14 -10.97
C VAL A 112 8.18 -23.25 -10.13
N TYR A 113 6.94 -23.08 -10.58
CA TYR A 113 5.88 -22.49 -9.76
C TYR A 113 5.44 -23.50 -8.70
N ILE A 114 6.12 -23.57 -7.56
CA ILE A 114 5.62 -24.43 -6.46
C ILE A 114 4.35 -23.82 -5.89
N ARG A 115 3.29 -24.63 -5.87
CA ARG A 115 1.98 -24.27 -5.37
C ARG A 115 2.03 -24.37 -3.84
N GLY A 116 2.15 -23.23 -3.16
CA GLY A 116 1.91 -23.15 -1.72
C GLY A 116 0.52 -23.65 -1.35
N ILE A 117 0.16 -23.56 -0.07
CA ILE A 117 -1.15 -23.99 0.43
C ILE A 117 -2.25 -23.27 -0.35
N ARG A 118 -3.23 -24.03 -0.86
CA ARG A 118 -4.44 -23.55 -1.50
C ARG A 118 -5.65 -23.91 -0.64
N SER A 119 -6.84 -23.86 -1.23
CA SER A 119 -8.08 -24.14 -0.52
C SER A 119 -8.10 -25.51 0.16
N GLN A 120 -7.60 -26.58 -0.47
CA GLN A 120 -7.63 -27.93 0.09
C GLN A 120 -6.72 -28.07 1.32
N GLY A 121 -5.48 -27.58 1.25
CA GLY A 121 -4.57 -27.62 2.40
C GLY A 121 -5.07 -26.73 3.54
N ALA A 122 -5.69 -25.59 3.24
CA ALA A 122 -6.34 -24.74 4.23
C ALA A 122 -7.54 -25.42 4.91
N VAL A 123 -8.38 -26.12 4.14
CA VAL A 123 -9.49 -26.93 4.69
C VAL A 123 -8.94 -27.99 5.64
N ALA A 124 -7.90 -28.73 5.22
CA ALA A 124 -7.26 -29.74 6.05
C ALA A 124 -6.73 -29.13 7.36
N LEU A 125 -6.01 -28.01 7.26
CA LEU A 125 -5.46 -27.31 8.44
C LEU A 125 -6.57 -26.91 9.42
N GLY A 126 -7.70 -26.41 8.92
CA GLY A 126 -8.87 -26.08 9.74
C GLY A 126 -9.39 -27.25 10.57
N THR A 127 -9.22 -28.51 10.14
CA THR A 127 -9.70 -29.69 10.88
C THR A 127 -8.95 -29.95 12.20
N VAL A 128 -7.75 -29.38 12.38
CA VAL A 128 -6.93 -29.58 13.58
C VAL A 128 -6.73 -28.30 14.40
N LEU A 129 -6.80 -27.11 13.77
CA LEU A 129 -6.52 -25.82 14.44
C LEU A 129 -7.35 -25.61 15.72
N ARG A 130 -8.65 -25.95 15.71
CA ARG A 130 -9.51 -25.78 16.89
C ARG A 130 -9.05 -26.60 18.10
N LYS A 131 -8.35 -27.71 17.87
CA LYS A 131 -7.78 -28.57 18.92
C LYS A 131 -6.44 -28.06 19.45
N MET A 132 -5.80 -27.13 18.75
CA MET A 132 -4.48 -26.60 19.11
C MET A 132 -4.61 -25.44 20.10
N THR A 133 -4.96 -25.73 21.35
CA THR A 133 -5.39 -24.72 22.33
C THR A 133 -4.32 -23.71 22.75
N ASN A 134 -3.04 -23.97 22.47
CA ASN A 134 -1.93 -23.10 22.88
C ASN A 134 -1.34 -22.28 21.73
N VAL A 135 -1.89 -22.38 20.51
CA VAL A 135 -1.39 -21.60 19.37
C VAL A 135 -1.81 -20.14 19.51
N GLU A 136 -0.83 -19.26 19.65
CA GLU A 136 -0.99 -17.81 19.76
C GLU A 136 -0.77 -17.09 18.44
N THR A 137 0.08 -17.65 17.57
CA THR A 137 0.44 -17.03 16.28
C THR A 137 0.28 -18.03 15.13
N LEU A 138 -0.47 -17.62 14.10
CA LEU A 138 -0.66 -18.36 12.86
C LEU A 138 -0.31 -17.47 11.67
N LYS A 139 0.74 -17.83 10.93
CA LYS A 139 1.17 -17.14 9.70
C LYS A 139 0.96 -18.01 8.48
N LEU A 140 0.23 -17.48 7.52
CA LEU A 140 -0.18 -18.17 6.30
C LEU A 140 0.20 -17.35 5.05
N ASP A 141 1.13 -16.42 5.14
CA ASP A 141 1.35 -15.42 4.09
C ASP A 141 1.79 -16.05 2.77
N GLY A 142 1.37 -15.44 1.67
CA GLY A 142 1.71 -15.87 0.31
C GLY A 142 1.01 -17.17 -0.16
N ASN A 143 0.15 -17.77 0.65
CA ASN A 143 -0.59 -18.98 0.29
C ASN A 143 -1.85 -18.65 -0.52
N LYS A 144 -2.13 -19.36 -1.63
CA LYS A 144 -3.33 -19.10 -2.45
C LYS A 144 -4.60 -19.75 -1.87
N ILE A 145 -4.88 -19.48 -0.59
CA ILE A 145 -5.97 -20.07 0.20
C ILE A 145 -7.33 -19.78 -0.45
N GLY A 146 -7.56 -18.53 -0.86
CA GLY A 146 -8.83 -18.09 -1.43
C GLY A 146 -10.00 -18.14 -0.45
N PRO A 147 -11.18 -17.63 -0.84
CA PRO A 147 -12.34 -17.60 0.04
C PRO A 147 -12.84 -19.01 0.46
N TYR A 148 -12.69 -20.00 -0.42
CA TYR A 148 -13.10 -21.39 -0.13
C TYR A 148 -12.27 -22.04 0.97
N GLY A 149 -10.95 -21.84 0.98
CA GLY A 149 -10.08 -22.33 2.05
C GLY A 149 -10.19 -21.52 3.34
N LEU A 150 -10.55 -20.24 3.21
CA LEU A 150 -10.64 -19.32 4.34
C LEU A 150 -11.79 -19.66 5.28
N ARG A 151 -12.97 -20.02 4.78
CA ARG A 151 -14.15 -20.28 5.64
C ARG A 151 -13.91 -21.40 6.67
N PRO A 152 -13.40 -22.58 6.29
CA PRO A 152 -13.08 -23.63 7.27
C PRO A 152 -11.98 -23.22 8.25
N LEU A 153 -11.00 -22.42 7.81
CA LEU A 153 -9.96 -21.90 8.70
C LEU A 153 -10.56 -20.97 9.77
N LEU A 154 -11.35 -19.97 9.33
CA LEU A 154 -11.98 -18.99 10.22
C LEU A 154 -12.92 -19.65 11.24
N ASN A 155 -13.69 -20.65 10.82
CA ASN A 155 -14.59 -21.39 11.72
C ASN A 155 -13.87 -22.25 12.78
N ASN A 156 -12.57 -22.49 12.61
CA ASN A 156 -11.81 -23.42 13.45
C ASN A 156 -10.51 -22.79 13.96
N LEU A 157 -10.44 -21.47 14.10
CA LEU A 157 -9.25 -20.82 14.64
C LEU A 157 -8.95 -21.31 16.08
N PRO A 158 -7.66 -21.38 16.48
CA PRO A 158 -7.29 -21.68 17.85
C PRO A 158 -7.89 -20.67 18.84
N PRO A 159 -8.40 -21.10 20.01
CA PRO A 159 -9.00 -20.20 20.99
C PRO A 159 -8.01 -19.24 21.68
N SER A 160 -6.72 -19.55 21.63
CA SER A 160 -5.65 -18.71 22.19
C SER A 160 -4.98 -17.80 21.16
N LEU A 161 -5.49 -17.77 19.92
CA LEU A 161 -4.87 -17.03 18.83
C LEU A 161 -4.94 -15.52 19.09
N THR A 162 -3.78 -14.85 19.06
CA THR A 162 -3.64 -13.40 19.23
C THR A 162 -3.18 -12.71 17.95
N SER A 163 -2.43 -13.41 17.09
CA SER A 163 -1.95 -12.90 15.81
C SER A 163 -2.27 -13.87 14.66
N LEU A 164 -2.96 -13.36 13.65
CA LEU A 164 -3.30 -14.07 12.42
C LEU A 164 -2.79 -13.28 11.21
N SER A 165 -1.87 -13.88 10.46
CA SER A 165 -1.31 -13.27 9.24
C SER A 165 -1.78 -14.05 8.02
N LEU A 166 -2.53 -13.37 7.16
CA LEU A 166 -3.10 -13.87 5.91
C LEU A 166 -2.67 -12.97 4.74
N ARG A 167 -1.46 -12.40 4.80
CA ARG A 167 -0.97 -11.47 3.79
C ARG A 167 -0.83 -12.17 2.45
N GLN A 168 -1.33 -11.55 1.38
CA GLN A 168 -1.20 -12.09 0.02
C GLN A 168 -1.83 -13.50 -0.13
N CYS A 169 -2.96 -13.74 0.52
CA CYS A 169 -3.64 -15.04 0.51
C CYS A 169 -4.72 -15.22 -0.58
N SER A 170 -4.86 -14.24 -1.47
CA SER A 170 -5.92 -14.18 -2.50
C SER A 170 -7.34 -14.31 -1.91
N ILE A 171 -7.59 -13.73 -0.74
CA ILE A 171 -8.88 -13.74 -0.04
C ILE A 171 -9.98 -13.09 -0.89
N ARG A 172 -9.66 -12.00 -1.60
CA ARG A 172 -10.57 -11.22 -2.46
C ARG A 172 -11.80 -10.70 -1.70
N GLU A 173 -12.71 -10.04 -2.41
CA GLU A 173 -13.93 -9.47 -1.85
C GLU A 173 -14.84 -10.51 -1.12
N PRO A 174 -15.11 -11.72 -1.66
CA PRO A 174 -15.92 -12.71 -0.94
C PRO A 174 -15.27 -13.17 0.38
N GLY A 175 -13.95 -13.19 0.44
CA GLY A 175 -13.24 -13.51 1.68
C GLY A 175 -13.30 -12.38 2.71
N ALA A 176 -13.34 -11.12 2.26
CA ALA A 176 -13.56 -9.97 3.14
C ALA A 176 -14.94 -10.06 3.84
N GLN A 177 -15.97 -10.51 3.12
CA GLN A 177 -17.29 -10.77 3.68
C GLN A 177 -17.23 -11.83 4.79
N LEU A 178 -16.57 -12.96 4.54
CA LEU A 178 -16.40 -14.02 5.55
C LEU A 178 -15.67 -13.53 6.81
N ILE A 179 -14.64 -12.69 6.64
CA ILE A 179 -13.91 -12.11 7.77
C ILE A 179 -14.79 -11.12 8.53
N SER A 180 -15.55 -10.27 7.83
CA SER A 180 -16.45 -9.31 8.46
C SER A 180 -17.51 -9.99 9.33
N GLU A 181 -18.04 -11.14 8.88
CA GLU A 181 -18.94 -11.96 9.69
C GLU A 181 -18.26 -12.49 10.95
N LEU A 182 -17.02 -12.97 10.85
CA LEU A 182 -16.26 -13.46 12.00
C LEU A 182 -15.97 -12.35 13.00
N VAL A 183 -15.57 -11.17 12.52
CA VAL A 183 -15.27 -9.99 13.34
C VAL A 183 -16.48 -9.57 14.18
N VAL A 184 -17.71 -9.73 13.66
CA VAL A 184 -18.94 -9.41 14.40
C VAL A 184 -19.43 -10.56 15.28
N LYS A 185 -19.27 -11.82 14.84
CA LYS A 185 -19.77 -13.01 15.54
C LYS A 185 -18.96 -13.35 16.80
N ASP A 186 -17.64 -13.18 16.78
CA ASP A 186 -16.77 -13.62 17.87
C ASP A 186 -16.23 -12.44 18.69
N LEU A 187 -17.08 -11.82 19.51
CA LEU A 187 -16.73 -10.66 20.34
C LEU A 187 -15.61 -10.97 21.37
N GLU A 188 -15.48 -12.23 21.75
CA GLU A 188 -14.48 -12.74 22.70
C GLU A 188 -13.14 -13.12 22.05
N SER A 189 -13.05 -13.01 20.71
CA SER A 189 -11.82 -13.29 19.98
C SER A 189 -10.64 -12.55 20.58
N LYS A 190 -9.56 -13.29 20.87
CA LYS A 190 -8.30 -12.77 21.41
C LYS A 190 -7.37 -12.19 20.33
N ILE A 191 -7.79 -12.22 19.06
CA ILE A 191 -6.99 -11.73 17.95
C ILE A 191 -6.88 -10.21 18.07
N ASP A 192 -5.70 -9.75 18.46
CA ASP A 192 -5.37 -8.33 18.59
C ASP A 192 -4.74 -7.81 17.29
N ASP A 193 -4.10 -8.69 16.50
CA ASP A 193 -3.39 -8.38 15.26
C ASP A 193 -3.81 -9.30 14.10
N LEU A 194 -4.41 -8.71 13.06
CA LEU A 194 -4.90 -9.41 11.88
C LEU A 194 -4.35 -8.76 10.60
N ASP A 195 -3.41 -9.43 9.92
CA ASP A 195 -2.85 -8.94 8.65
C ASP A 195 -3.62 -9.53 7.46
N LEU A 196 -4.35 -8.66 6.74
CA LEU A 196 -5.07 -8.96 5.51
C LEU A 196 -4.51 -8.20 4.30
N SER A 197 -3.29 -7.68 4.41
CA SER A 197 -2.68 -6.89 3.35
C SER A 197 -2.52 -7.68 2.04
N LEU A 198 -2.58 -6.99 0.91
CA LEU A 198 -2.35 -7.54 -0.44
C LEU A 198 -3.30 -8.69 -0.84
N ASN A 199 -4.55 -8.65 -0.40
CA ASN A 199 -5.54 -9.68 -0.71
C ASN A 199 -6.51 -9.34 -1.85
N GLY A 200 -6.41 -8.14 -2.42
CA GLY A 200 -7.29 -7.69 -3.51
C GLY A 200 -8.76 -7.62 -3.10
N MET A 201 -9.06 -7.16 -1.88
CA MET A 201 -10.43 -7.07 -1.37
C MET A 201 -11.28 -5.98 -2.03
N GLY A 202 -10.65 -5.00 -2.68
CA GLY A 202 -11.35 -3.87 -3.32
C GLY A 202 -12.00 -2.91 -2.31
N HIS A 203 -12.59 -1.82 -2.81
CA HIS A 203 -13.22 -0.80 -1.95
C HIS A 203 -14.39 -1.37 -1.12
N PHE A 204 -15.25 -2.19 -1.73
CA PHE A 204 -16.42 -2.76 -1.04
C PHE A 204 -16.01 -3.68 0.12
N GLY A 205 -15.05 -4.59 -0.10
CA GLY A 205 -14.55 -5.48 0.96
C GLY A 205 -13.93 -4.73 2.14
N ILE A 206 -13.17 -3.66 1.87
CA ILE A 206 -12.62 -2.79 2.93
C ILE A 206 -13.72 -2.05 3.68
N GLY A 207 -14.71 -1.50 2.96
CA GLY A 207 -15.85 -0.80 3.57
C GLY A 207 -16.65 -1.72 4.50
N LEU A 208 -16.85 -2.97 4.10
CA LEU A 208 -17.53 -3.97 4.92
C LEU A 208 -16.74 -4.32 6.19
N LEU A 209 -15.42 -4.49 6.08
CA LEU A 209 -14.56 -4.71 7.26
C LEU A 209 -14.61 -3.52 8.23
N ALA A 210 -14.55 -2.29 7.71
CA ALA A 210 -14.66 -1.09 8.54
C ALA A 210 -16.02 -1.00 9.26
N ALA A 211 -17.11 -1.31 8.56
CA ALA A 211 -18.45 -1.37 9.16
C ALA A 211 -18.53 -2.45 10.25
N SER A 212 -17.99 -3.64 9.99
CA SER A 212 -17.97 -4.76 10.93
C SER A 212 -17.16 -4.47 12.20
N LEU A 213 -16.02 -3.77 12.08
CA LEU A 213 -15.21 -3.32 13.22
C LEU A 213 -15.95 -2.28 14.06
N ARG A 214 -16.66 -1.35 13.41
CA ARG A 214 -17.49 -0.36 14.10
C ARG A 214 -18.63 -1.04 14.87
N GLU A 215 -19.30 -2.00 14.25
CA GLU A 215 -20.35 -2.78 14.89
C GLU A 215 -19.80 -3.58 16.09
N ARG A 216 -18.66 -4.25 15.92
CA ARG A 216 -17.96 -4.95 17.01
C ARG A 216 -17.67 -4.02 18.19
N GLN A 217 -17.14 -2.81 17.90
CA GLN A 217 -16.84 -1.82 18.94
C GLN A 217 -18.11 -1.37 19.68
N LEU A 218 -19.22 -1.15 18.97
CA LEU A 218 -20.51 -0.80 19.58
C LEU A 218 -21.07 -1.91 20.49
N LYS A 219 -20.80 -3.17 20.15
CA LYS A 219 -21.16 -4.34 20.98
C LYS A 219 -20.21 -4.60 22.15
N GLY A 220 -19.25 -3.71 22.41
CA GLY A 220 -18.28 -3.84 23.50
C GLY A 220 -17.18 -4.88 23.24
N GLY A 221 -16.98 -5.30 21.98
CA GLY A 221 -15.92 -6.25 21.62
C GLY A 221 -14.52 -5.69 21.86
N ARG A 222 -13.57 -6.61 22.09
CA ARG A 222 -12.15 -6.27 22.26
C ARG A 222 -11.58 -5.56 21.01
N ARG A 223 -10.68 -4.60 21.23
CA ARG A 223 -9.97 -3.87 20.16
C ARG A 223 -9.16 -4.86 19.31
N MET A 224 -9.33 -4.76 18.00
CA MET A 224 -8.61 -5.56 17.00
C MET A 224 -7.95 -4.61 16.00
N ILE A 225 -6.67 -4.81 15.71
CA ILE A 225 -5.94 -4.09 14.67
C ILE A 225 -5.98 -4.96 13.41
N ILE A 226 -6.46 -4.39 12.30
CA ILE A 226 -6.50 -5.06 11.01
C ILE A 226 -5.63 -4.28 10.02
N ASP A 227 -4.58 -4.90 9.48
CA ASP A 227 -3.82 -4.35 8.36
C ASP A 227 -4.52 -4.72 7.05
N VAL A 228 -4.90 -3.72 6.26
CA VAL A 228 -5.60 -3.89 4.98
C VAL A 228 -4.84 -3.24 3.82
N ASP A 229 -3.56 -2.91 4.01
CA ASP A 229 -2.76 -2.22 3.01
C ASP A 229 -2.69 -2.99 1.68
N GLY A 230 -2.69 -2.27 0.56
CA GLY A 230 -2.54 -2.86 -0.76
C GLY A 230 -3.74 -3.64 -1.32
N ASN A 231 -4.95 -3.45 -0.75
CA ASN A 231 -6.16 -4.17 -1.20
C ASN A 231 -6.96 -3.48 -2.32
N GLN A 232 -6.75 -2.18 -2.56
CA GLN A 232 -7.54 -1.35 -3.50
C GLN A 232 -6.82 -1.18 -4.86
N VAL A 233 -6.36 -2.29 -5.44
CA VAL A 233 -5.50 -2.29 -6.65
C VAL A 233 -6.13 -1.51 -7.81
N PHE A 234 -7.41 -1.74 -8.09
CA PHE A 234 -8.10 -1.10 -9.21
C PHE A 234 -8.22 0.41 -9.01
N GLN A 235 -8.64 0.86 -7.83
CA GLN A 235 -8.79 2.27 -7.50
C GLN A 235 -7.45 3.01 -7.60
N GLU A 236 -6.40 2.44 -7.01
CA GLU A 236 -5.04 3.01 -7.04
C GLU A 236 -4.48 3.05 -8.47
N THR A 237 -4.79 2.03 -9.30
CA THR A 237 -4.43 2.04 -10.72
C THR A 237 -5.14 3.16 -11.47
N MET A 238 -6.45 3.35 -11.26
CA MET A 238 -7.20 4.42 -11.92
C MET A 238 -6.71 5.81 -11.48
N ASN A 239 -6.37 5.98 -10.21
CA ASN A 239 -5.77 7.21 -9.69
C ASN A 239 -4.40 7.49 -10.35
N ALA A 240 -3.54 6.47 -10.48
CA ALA A 240 -2.25 6.61 -11.14
C ALA A 240 -2.39 6.89 -12.65
N VAL A 241 -3.31 6.24 -13.35
CA VAL A 241 -3.53 6.44 -14.80
C VAL A 241 -4.04 7.83 -15.11
N THR A 242 -5.02 8.32 -14.35
CA THR A 242 -5.64 9.65 -14.57
C THR A 242 -4.61 10.78 -14.45
N HIS A 243 -3.75 10.75 -13.43
CA HIS A 243 -2.66 11.73 -13.30
C HIS A 243 -1.42 11.40 -14.16
N GLY A 244 -1.20 10.13 -14.50
CA GLY A 244 -0.16 9.72 -15.44
C GLY A 244 -0.39 10.30 -16.84
N LEU A 245 -1.65 10.40 -17.29
CA LEU A 245 -2.01 11.15 -18.49
C LEU A 245 -1.65 12.64 -18.36
N GLY A 246 -1.84 13.22 -17.18
CA GLY A 246 -1.42 14.58 -16.84
C GLY A 246 0.08 14.81 -17.06
N ILE A 247 0.95 13.84 -16.76
CA ILE A 247 2.40 13.93 -17.03
C ILE A 247 2.67 14.11 -18.53
N VAL A 248 2.03 13.29 -19.37
CA VAL A 248 2.19 13.37 -20.84
C VAL A 248 1.74 14.73 -21.36
N LEU A 249 0.57 15.20 -20.92
CA LEU A 249 0.05 16.53 -21.27
C LEU A 249 0.99 17.65 -20.79
N CYS A 250 1.59 17.52 -19.61
CA CYS A 250 2.52 18.52 -19.08
C CYS A 250 3.83 18.57 -19.86
N ILE A 251 4.37 17.44 -20.29
CA ILE A 251 5.58 17.42 -21.13
C ILE A 251 5.30 18.15 -22.45
N ILE A 252 4.18 17.84 -23.10
CA ILE A 252 3.75 18.51 -24.34
C ILE A 252 3.54 20.01 -24.08
N GLY A 253 2.78 20.35 -23.03
CA GLY A 253 2.46 21.72 -22.67
C GLY A 253 3.70 22.55 -22.32
N THR A 254 4.69 21.96 -21.65
CA THR A 254 5.98 22.60 -21.33
C THR A 254 6.75 22.93 -22.60
N VAL A 255 6.83 21.99 -23.55
CA VAL A 255 7.50 22.23 -24.84
C VAL A 255 6.80 23.35 -25.60
N LEU A 256 5.46 23.33 -25.68
CA LEU A 256 4.68 24.36 -26.36
C LEU A 256 4.87 25.74 -25.71
N MET A 257 4.75 25.84 -24.38
CA MET A 257 4.99 27.10 -23.65
C MET A 257 6.41 27.61 -23.85
N SER A 258 7.43 26.73 -23.79
CA SER A 258 8.83 27.14 -23.94
C SER A 258 9.16 27.73 -25.31
N ARG A 259 8.48 27.27 -26.37
CA ARG A 259 8.64 27.78 -27.74
C ARG A 259 7.89 29.09 -27.96
N LYS A 260 6.75 29.27 -27.29
CA LYS A 260 5.91 30.47 -27.44
C LYS A 260 6.38 31.63 -26.56
N ALA A 261 6.87 31.34 -25.35
CA ALA A 261 7.25 32.36 -24.38
C ALA A 261 8.44 33.21 -24.88
N ALA A 262 8.29 34.53 -24.79
CA ALA A 262 9.40 35.47 -25.00
C ALA A 262 10.49 35.30 -23.93
N GLU A 263 11.72 35.75 -24.18
CA GLU A 263 12.86 35.53 -23.27
C GLU A 263 12.57 35.99 -21.83
N GLY A 264 11.95 37.16 -21.66
CA GLY A 264 11.56 37.69 -20.35
C GLY A 264 10.36 36.99 -19.68
N GLN A 265 9.69 36.07 -20.36
CA GLN A 265 8.54 35.29 -19.86
C GLN A 265 8.91 33.84 -19.53
N LYS A 266 9.98 33.31 -20.12
CA LYS A 266 10.37 31.88 -20.05
C LYS A 266 10.50 31.37 -18.62
N PHE A 267 11.10 32.16 -17.72
CA PHE A 267 11.24 31.76 -16.32
C PHE A 267 9.88 31.57 -15.64
N LEU A 268 8.96 32.53 -15.78
CA LEU A 268 7.64 32.49 -15.16
C LEU A 268 6.77 31.36 -15.73
N ALA A 269 6.83 31.15 -17.05
CA ALA A 269 6.23 30.01 -17.74
C ALA A 269 6.82 28.67 -17.25
N GLY A 270 8.14 28.63 -17.03
CA GLY A 270 8.87 27.47 -16.53
C GLY A 270 8.47 27.09 -15.11
N VAL A 271 8.30 28.07 -14.21
CA VAL A 271 7.82 27.84 -12.83
C VAL A 271 6.46 27.13 -12.84
N TYR A 272 5.52 27.58 -13.66
CA TYR A 272 4.22 26.92 -13.78
C TYR A 272 4.32 25.52 -14.41
N SER A 273 5.18 25.36 -15.42
CA SER A 273 5.40 24.06 -16.06
C SER A 273 6.00 23.02 -15.10
N VAL A 274 6.97 23.44 -14.28
CA VAL A 274 7.59 22.58 -13.26
C VAL A 274 6.61 22.25 -12.14
N SER A 275 5.76 23.18 -11.72
CA SER A 275 4.76 22.92 -10.68
C SER A 275 3.71 21.90 -11.14
N LEU A 276 3.23 22.03 -12.38
CA LEU A 276 2.35 21.05 -13.03
C LEU A 276 2.99 19.66 -13.09
N LEU A 277 4.23 19.57 -13.60
CA LEU A 277 4.95 18.30 -13.67
C LEU A 277 5.15 17.69 -12.28
N THR A 278 5.49 18.51 -11.29
CA THR A 278 5.67 18.08 -9.90
C THR A 278 4.39 17.47 -9.31
N LEU A 279 3.23 18.10 -9.53
CA LEU A 279 1.94 17.56 -9.10
C LEU A 279 1.68 16.19 -9.73
N TYR A 280 1.62 16.13 -11.06
CA TYR A 280 1.20 14.90 -11.74
C TYR A 280 2.18 13.76 -11.53
N PHE A 281 3.48 14.06 -11.47
CA PHE A 281 4.50 13.06 -11.19
C PHE A 281 4.40 12.52 -9.76
N SER A 282 4.31 13.41 -8.76
CA SER A 282 4.21 13.00 -7.35
C SER A 282 2.96 12.17 -7.10
N SER A 283 1.81 12.59 -7.64
CA SER A 283 0.55 11.88 -7.51
C SER A 283 0.56 10.51 -8.19
N THR A 284 1.11 10.44 -9.40
CA THR A 284 1.23 9.17 -10.13
C THR A 284 2.09 8.17 -9.33
N LEU A 285 3.21 8.61 -8.75
CA LEU A 285 4.07 7.75 -7.94
C LEU A 285 3.41 7.33 -6.61
N TYR A 286 2.71 8.25 -5.94
CA TYR A 286 1.97 7.96 -4.71
C TYR A 286 0.99 6.78 -4.90
N HIS A 287 0.18 6.85 -5.95
CA HIS A 287 -0.79 5.81 -6.27
C HIS A 287 -0.15 4.56 -6.88
N SER A 288 0.93 4.69 -7.64
CA SER A 288 1.65 3.53 -8.19
C SER A 288 2.30 2.66 -7.11
N PHE A 289 2.76 3.27 -6.01
CA PHE A 289 3.41 2.58 -4.90
C PHE A 289 2.46 2.18 -3.78
N PHE A 290 1.16 2.04 -4.04
CA PHE A 290 0.13 1.75 -3.03
C PHE A 290 0.38 0.48 -2.20
N ALA A 291 1.16 -0.48 -2.72
CA ALA A 291 1.53 -1.73 -2.05
C ALA A 291 2.79 -1.63 -1.16
N LEU A 292 3.54 -0.52 -1.21
CA LEU A 292 4.82 -0.33 -0.53
C LEU A 292 4.67 0.69 0.60
N LYS A 293 4.33 0.25 1.81
CA LYS A 293 3.96 1.12 2.97
C LYS A 293 4.86 2.35 3.18
N ARG A 294 6.18 2.15 3.28
CA ARG A 294 7.14 3.26 3.47
C ARG A 294 7.24 4.17 2.26
N THR A 295 7.28 3.59 1.06
CA THR A 295 7.35 4.35 -0.20
C THR A 295 6.09 5.16 -0.44
N LYS A 296 4.91 4.58 -0.21
CA LYS A 296 3.60 5.24 -0.28
C LYS A 296 3.55 6.43 0.67
N MET A 297 4.03 6.28 1.90
CA MET A 297 4.09 7.40 2.86
C MET A 297 4.91 8.58 2.31
N ILE A 298 6.13 8.32 1.81
CA ILE A 298 7.03 9.37 1.29
C ILE A 298 6.40 10.08 0.10
N PHE A 299 5.92 9.34 -0.90
CA PHE A 299 5.28 9.94 -2.06
C PHE A 299 3.94 10.59 -1.74
N GLY A 300 3.26 10.13 -0.69
CA GLY A 300 2.08 10.81 -0.15
C GLY A 300 2.44 12.22 0.31
N ILE A 301 3.54 12.40 1.05
CA ILE A 301 4.00 13.75 1.44
C ILE A 301 4.24 14.61 0.20
N PHE A 302 4.96 14.10 -0.80
CA PHE A 302 5.23 14.84 -2.04
C PHE A 302 3.95 15.20 -2.80
N ASP A 303 2.98 14.29 -2.88
CA ASP A 303 1.71 14.51 -3.55
C ASP A 303 0.92 15.67 -2.91
N HIS A 304 0.81 15.68 -1.59
CA HIS A 304 0.13 16.76 -0.87
C HIS A 304 0.91 18.09 -0.98
N CYS A 305 2.24 18.06 -0.85
CA CYS A 305 3.09 19.25 -1.05
C CYS A 305 2.91 19.85 -2.45
N ALA A 306 2.80 19.00 -3.48
CA ALA A 306 2.74 19.46 -4.86
C ALA A 306 1.48 20.27 -5.18
N ILE A 307 0.38 20.10 -4.43
CA ILE A 307 -0.83 20.93 -4.56
C ILE A 307 -0.52 22.39 -4.21
N TYR A 308 0.21 22.64 -3.10
CA TYR A 308 0.64 23.99 -2.73
C TYR A 308 1.52 24.63 -3.80
N ILE A 309 2.48 23.86 -4.31
CA ILE A 309 3.43 24.29 -5.35
C ILE A 309 2.69 24.61 -6.64
N LEU A 310 1.71 23.80 -7.03
CA LEU A 310 0.89 24.06 -8.22
C LEU A 310 0.08 25.34 -8.06
N ILE A 311 -0.56 25.57 -6.91
CA ILE A 311 -1.35 26.79 -6.70
C ILE A 311 -0.46 28.03 -6.78
N ALA A 312 0.70 28.06 -6.11
CA ALA A 312 1.60 29.22 -6.22
C ALA A 312 2.20 29.35 -7.65
N GLY A 313 2.54 28.23 -8.27
CA GLY A 313 3.10 28.19 -9.61
C GLY A 313 2.11 28.65 -10.69
N SER A 314 0.81 28.37 -10.55
CA SER A 314 -0.19 28.81 -11.53
C SER A 314 -0.39 30.32 -11.54
N TYR A 315 -0.27 31.00 -10.39
CA TYR A 315 -0.35 32.47 -10.32
C TYR A 315 0.87 33.17 -10.91
N THR A 316 2.03 32.51 -10.91
CA THR A 316 3.31 33.10 -11.30
C THR A 316 3.29 33.72 -12.71
N PRO A 317 2.85 33.03 -13.79
CA PRO A 317 2.73 33.66 -15.10
C PRO A 317 1.61 34.71 -15.16
N PHE A 318 0.44 34.47 -14.55
CA PHE A 318 -0.66 35.45 -14.58
C PHE A 318 -0.28 36.79 -13.96
N LEU A 319 0.41 36.79 -12.82
CA LEU A 319 0.80 38.01 -12.14
C LEU A 319 2.09 38.61 -12.71
N GLY A 320 3.14 37.79 -12.84
CA GLY A 320 4.47 38.29 -13.23
C GLY A 320 4.61 38.69 -14.70
N ILE A 321 3.77 38.13 -15.60
CA ILE A 321 3.78 38.52 -17.01
C ILE A 321 2.83 39.70 -17.26
N THR A 322 1.61 39.63 -16.72
CA THR A 322 0.57 40.64 -16.96
C THR A 322 0.82 41.94 -16.20
N PHE A 323 1.44 41.88 -15.01
CA PHE A 323 1.62 43.04 -14.12
C PHE A 323 3.06 43.14 -13.58
N PRO A 324 4.08 43.24 -14.46
CA PRO A 324 5.49 43.17 -14.07
C PRO A 324 5.99 44.38 -13.27
N ASP A 325 5.31 45.52 -13.36
CA ASP A 325 5.70 46.76 -12.67
C ASP A 325 4.80 47.09 -11.47
N GLU A 326 3.80 46.24 -11.22
CA GLU A 326 2.78 46.49 -10.21
C GLU A 326 3.16 45.85 -8.86
N MET A 327 3.41 46.68 -7.85
CA MET A 327 3.82 46.21 -6.51
C MET A 327 2.81 45.25 -5.87
N TRP A 328 1.51 45.48 -6.05
CA TRP A 328 0.47 44.63 -5.48
C TRP A 328 0.54 43.19 -6.01
N ALA A 329 0.93 43.01 -7.28
CA ALA A 329 1.05 41.70 -7.91
C ALA A 329 2.23 40.92 -7.31
N HIS A 330 3.36 41.59 -7.04
CA HIS A 330 4.52 41.02 -6.37
C HIS A 330 4.21 40.64 -4.91
N TYR A 331 3.48 41.48 -4.18
CA TYR A 331 3.07 41.17 -2.80
C TYR A 331 2.13 39.97 -2.74
N LEU A 332 1.15 39.88 -3.65
CA LEU A 332 0.26 38.72 -3.72
C LEU A 332 1.03 37.45 -4.09
N LEU A 333 1.95 37.51 -5.06
CA LEU A 333 2.77 36.38 -5.45
C LEU A 333 3.69 35.93 -4.29
N GLY A 334 4.35 36.88 -3.62
CA GLY A 334 5.18 36.60 -2.45
C GLY A 334 4.38 35.96 -1.31
N PHE A 335 3.18 36.47 -1.02
CA PHE A 335 2.26 35.88 -0.06
C PHE A 335 1.92 34.43 -0.41
N LEU A 336 1.56 34.15 -1.66
CA LEU A 336 1.23 32.79 -2.11
C LEU A 336 2.40 31.81 -1.98
N TRP A 337 3.62 32.25 -2.30
CA TRP A 337 4.82 31.41 -2.11
C TRP A 337 5.16 31.19 -0.64
N VAL A 338 4.98 32.19 0.23
CA VAL A 338 5.11 32.02 1.68
C VAL A 338 4.09 30.99 2.20
N CYS A 339 2.82 31.10 1.80
CA CYS A 339 1.80 30.11 2.13
C CYS A 339 2.15 28.72 1.59
N CYS A 340 2.71 28.63 0.37
CA CYS A 340 3.18 27.38 -0.21
C CYS A 340 4.27 26.74 0.65
N PHE A 341 5.33 27.47 1.01
CA PHE A 341 6.40 26.94 1.84
C PHE A 341 5.92 26.55 3.24
N ALA A 342 5.04 27.34 3.85
CA ALA A 342 4.42 27.00 5.13
C ALA A 342 3.59 25.72 5.03
N GLY A 343 2.76 25.59 3.99
CA GLY A 343 1.96 24.39 3.70
C GLY A 343 2.81 23.15 3.48
N VAL A 344 3.88 23.26 2.67
CA VAL A 344 4.87 22.20 2.45
C VAL A 344 5.53 21.77 3.77
N GLY A 345 5.89 22.73 4.63
CA GLY A 345 6.44 22.45 5.96
C GLY A 345 5.46 21.67 6.85
N VAL A 346 4.19 22.06 6.86
CA VAL A 346 3.13 21.32 7.56
C VAL A 346 3.02 19.89 7.03
N GLU A 347 3.00 19.73 5.70
CA GLU A 347 2.88 18.42 5.06
C GLU A 347 4.05 17.48 5.37
N ALA A 348 5.28 18.02 5.37
CA ALA A 348 6.50 17.25 5.57
C ALA A 348 6.80 16.90 7.03
N PHE A 349 6.55 17.82 7.97
CA PHE A 349 7.02 17.68 9.36
C PHE A 349 5.92 17.28 10.36
N PHE A 350 4.65 17.54 10.06
CA PHE A 350 3.54 17.32 11.00
C PHE A 350 2.65 16.14 10.61
N LEU A 351 3.26 14.96 10.40
CA LEU A 351 2.59 13.77 9.86
C LEU A 351 1.41 13.28 10.71
N ASP A 352 1.53 13.35 12.04
CA ASP A 352 0.53 12.81 12.99
C ASP A 352 -0.52 13.84 13.42
N TRP A 353 -0.54 15.03 12.80
CA TRP A 353 -1.46 16.09 13.22
C TRP A 353 -2.91 15.78 12.80
N LYS A 354 -3.79 15.54 13.79
CA LYS A 354 -5.21 15.18 13.59
C LYS A 354 -5.99 16.11 12.65
N TYR A 355 -5.68 17.41 12.65
CA TYR A 355 -6.42 18.41 11.86
C TYR A 355 -5.78 18.69 10.49
N LYS A 356 -4.66 18.02 10.17
CA LYS A 356 -3.86 18.25 8.97
C LYS A 356 -4.69 18.26 7.68
N SER A 357 -5.49 17.23 7.42
CA SER A 357 -6.30 17.13 6.20
C SER A 357 -7.27 18.31 6.03
N LYS A 358 -7.94 18.74 7.11
CA LYS A 358 -8.88 19.88 7.09
C LYS A 358 -8.14 21.20 6.92
N PHE A 359 -6.99 21.35 7.57
CA PHE A 359 -6.14 22.52 7.44
C PHE A 359 -5.66 22.67 6.00
N SER A 360 -5.09 21.61 5.43
CA SER A 360 -4.55 21.65 4.07
C SER A 360 -5.63 21.92 3.03
N LEU A 361 -6.79 21.27 3.12
CA LEU A 361 -7.91 21.55 2.23
C LEU A 361 -8.38 23.01 2.31
N THR A 362 -8.49 23.56 3.53
CA THR A 362 -8.83 24.98 3.74
C THR A 362 -7.79 25.90 3.12
N MET A 363 -6.50 25.61 3.31
CA MET A 363 -5.42 26.40 2.72
C MET A 363 -5.41 26.33 1.19
N TYR A 364 -5.60 25.15 0.59
CA TYR A 364 -5.70 25.01 -0.87
C TYR A 364 -6.80 25.88 -1.45
N LEU A 365 -7.99 25.85 -0.83
CA LEU A 365 -9.12 26.65 -1.27
C LEU A 365 -8.87 28.15 -1.03
N ALA A 366 -8.37 28.54 0.14
CA ALA A 366 -8.09 29.95 0.45
C ALA A 366 -7.04 30.53 -0.50
N MET A 367 -5.96 29.79 -0.78
CA MET A 367 -4.94 30.20 -1.74
C MET A 367 -5.53 30.30 -3.15
N GLY A 368 -6.26 29.31 -3.63
CA GLY A 368 -6.86 29.32 -4.97
C GLY A 368 -7.94 30.39 -5.18
N TRP A 369 -8.72 30.70 -4.14
CA TRP A 369 -9.75 31.75 -4.21
C TRP A 369 -9.20 33.17 -4.01
N SER A 370 -7.94 33.32 -3.58
CA SER A 370 -7.27 34.63 -3.53
C SER A 370 -7.25 35.33 -4.91
N ALA A 371 -7.45 34.59 -6.01
CA ALA A 371 -7.57 35.13 -7.35
C ALA A 371 -8.70 36.16 -7.48
N MET A 372 -9.74 36.09 -6.64
CA MET A 372 -10.82 37.08 -6.63
C MET A 372 -10.31 38.50 -6.34
N THR A 373 -9.21 38.63 -5.60
CA THR A 373 -8.61 39.93 -5.29
C THR A 373 -7.98 40.60 -6.51
N CYS A 374 -7.43 39.82 -7.45
CA CYS A 374 -6.79 40.31 -8.66
C CYS A 374 -7.65 40.16 -9.92
N LEU A 375 -8.80 39.48 -9.83
CA LEU A 375 -9.70 39.23 -10.96
C LEU A 375 -10.16 40.50 -11.68
N PRO A 376 -10.53 41.60 -11.00
CA PRO A 376 -10.90 42.85 -11.69
C PRO A 376 -9.74 43.44 -12.51
N ASN A 377 -8.50 43.31 -12.02
CA ASN A 377 -7.32 43.79 -12.73
C ASN A 377 -7.02 42.91 -13.94
N LEU A 378 -7.06 41.59 -13.77
CA LEU A 378 -6.92 40.62 -14.86
C LEU A 378 -7.96 40.87 -15.96
N ASN A 379 -9.22 41.13 -15.60
CA ASN A 379 -10.30 41.39 -16.56
C ASN A 379 -10.12 42.69 -17.37
N ARG A 380 -9.30 43.64 -16.89
CA ARG A 380 -8.93 44.83 -17.66
C ARG A 380 -7.72 44.61 -18.56
N ALA A 381 -6.85 43.68 -18.20
CA ALA A 381 -5.57 43.44 -18.89
C ALA A 381 -5.64 42.29 -19.91
N LEU A 382 -6.59 41.37 -19.77
CA LEU A 382 -6.72 40.18 -20.60
C LEU A 382 -8.10 40.14 -21.29
N PRO A 383 -8.20 39.52 -22.47
CA PRO A 383 -9.47 39.36 -23.16
C PRO A 383 -10.42 38.43 -22.40
N GLN A 384 -11.72 38.55 -22.68
CA GLN A 384 -12.78 37.88 -21.93
C GLN A 384 -12.68 36.34 -21.97
N GLU A 385 -12.13 35.79 -23.05
CA GLU A 385 -11.89 34.37 -23.24
C GLU A 385 -10.86 33.84 -22.24
N ALA A 386 -9.80 34.60 -21.96
CA ALA A 386 -8.79 34.25 -20.96
C ALA A 386 -9.40 34.20 -19.55
N ILE A 387 -10.26 35.17 -19.23
CA ILE A 387 -10.97 35.25 -17.95
C ILE A 387 -11.96 34.09 -17.80
N THR A 388 -12.65 33.74 -18.89
CA THR A 388 -13.57 32.61 -18.92
C THR A 388 -12.83 31.30 -18.62
N LEU A 389 -11.69 31.07 -19.26
CA LEU A 389 -10.84 29.91 -18.98
C LEU A 389 -10.30 29.89 -17.54
N LEU A 390 -9.90 31.05 -17.00
CA LEU A 390 -9.47 31.17 -15.61
C LEU A 390 -10.59 30.78 -14.63
N ILE A 391 -11.81 31.28 -14.84
CA ILE A 391 -12.99 30.99 -14.02
C ILE A 391 -13.37 29.50 -14.15
N LEU A 392 -13.47 28.97 -15.38
CA LEU A 392 -13.77 27.57 -15.60
C LEU A 392 -12.74 26.66 -14.93
N GLY A 393 -11.46 27.03 -14.98
CA GLY A 393 -10.42 26.28 -14.28
C GLY A 393 -10.57 26.32 -12.75
N GLY A 394 -10.86 27.49 -12.17
CA GLY A 394 -11.10 27.66 -10.73
C GLY A 394 -12.35 26.90 -10.24
N LEU A 395 -13.41 26.91 -11.04
CA LEU A 395 -14.61 26.09 -10.80
C LEU A 395 -14.29 24.59 -10.93
N GLY A 396 -13.48 24.18 -11.91
CA GLY A 396 -13.00 22.81 -12.05
C GLY A 396 -12.35 22.29 -10.76
N TYR A 397 -11.41 23.05 -10.19
CA TYR A 397 -10.80 22.70 -8.91
C TYR A 397 -11.81 22.65 -7.75
N THR A 398 -12.73 23.61 -7.66
CA THR A 398 -13.68 23.68 -6.54
C THR A 398 -14.76 22.58 -6.62
N CYS A 399 -15.31 22.34 -7.81
CA CYS A 399 -16.35 21.33 -8.05
C CYS A 399 -15.86 19.90 -7.86
N GLY A 400 -14.54 19.67 -7.92
CA GLY A 400 -13.96 18.37 -7.58
C GLY A 400 -14.00 18.07 -6.07
N VAL A 401 -13.97 19.09 -5.20
CA VAL A 401 -13.77 18.90 -3.75
C VAL A 401 -14.81 17.99 -3.10
N PRO A 402 -16.11 18.05 -3.46
CA PRO A 402 -17.10 17.11 -2.94
C PRO A 402 -16.74 15.63 -3.16
N PHE A 403 -16.15 15.28 -4.31
CA PHE A 403 -15.70 13.92 -4.59
C PHE A 403 -14.48 13.56 -3.72
N PHE A 404 -13.51 14.46 -3.61
CA PHE A 404 -12.35 14.28 -2.73
C PHE A 404 -12.77 14.02 -1.27
N VAL A 405 -13.73 14.79 -0.75
CA VAL A 405 -14.21 14.68 0.64
C VAL A 405 -15.07 13.43 0.84
N ARG A 406 -15.91 13.06 -0.13
CA ARG A 406 -16.76 11.86 -0.03
C ARG A 406 -15.93 10.58 -0.04
N ASN A 407 -14.87 10.54 -0.84
CA ASN A 407 -13.87 9.46 -0.91
C ASN A 407 -14.47 8.05 -1.00
N ASN A 408 -15.53 7.88 -1.81
CA ASN A 408 -16.12 6.58 -2.13
C ASN A 408 -15.37 5.92 -3.30
N ASN A 409 -15.87 4.77 -3.78
CA ASN A 409 -15.29 4.05 -4.91
C ASN A 409 -15.11 4.97 -6.15
N LEU A 410 -13.87 5.12 -6.59
CA LEU A 410 -13.43 5.97 -7.72
C LEU A 410 -13.61 7.49 -7.55
N ASP A 411 -14.14 7.97 -6.44
CA ASP A 411 -14.30 9.42 -6.23
C ASP A 411 -12.98 10.18 -6.32
N HIS A 412 -11.90 9.57 -5.84
CA HIS A 412 -10.56 10.15 -5.94
C HIS A 412 -10.10 10.25 -7.40
N SER A 413 -10.43 9.27 -8.23
CA SER A 413 -10.16 9.33 -9.68
C SER A 413 -11.01 10.41 -10.36
N VAL A 414 -12.26 10.61 -9.92
CA VAL A 414 -13.11 11.72 -10.42
C VAL A 414 -12.51 13.07 -10.02
N TRP A 415 -12.04 13.20 -8.77
CA TRP A 415 -11.28 14.37 -8.32
C TRP A 415 -10.08 14.66 -9.22
N HIS A 416 -9.30 13.64 -9.58
CA HIS A 416 -8.17 13.78 -10.51
C HIS A 416 -8.59 14.36 -11.87
N LEU A 417 -9.72 13.91 -12.43
CA LEU A 417 -10.23 14.43 -13.69
C LEU A 417 -10.61 15.92 -13.60
N PHE A 418 -11.18 16.35 -12.47
CA PHE A 418 -11.44 17.76 -12.21
C PHE A 418 -10.15 18.58 -12.10
N VAL A 419 -9.12 18.06 -11.42
CA VAL A 419 -7.80 18.69 -11.31
C VAL A 419 -7.13 18.83 -12.69
N VAL A 420 -7.17 17.78 -13.52
CA VAL A 420 -6.65 17.81 -14.90
C VAL A 420 -7.43 18.80 -15.79
N SER A 421 -8.75 18.84 -15.67
CA SER A 421 -9.57 19.79 -16.44
C SER A 421 -9.31 21.23 -16.00
N GLY A 422 -9.18 21.47 -14.69
CA GLY A 422 -8.89 22.78 -14.12
C GLY A 422 -7.52 23.31 -14.55
N SER A 423 -6.50 22.46 -14.48
CA SER A 423 -5.14 22.81 -14.89
C SER A 423 -5.03 23.04 -16.39
N LEU A 424 -5.74 22.25 -17.22
CA LEU A 424 -5.78 22.44 -18.67
C LEU A 424 -6.39 23.80 -19.02
N ALA A 425 -7.50 24.19 -18.39
CA ALA A 425 -8.12 25.50 -18.63
C ALA A 425 -7.17 26.65 -18.27
N HIS A 426 -6.49 26.58 -17.12
CA HIS A 426 -5.49 27.57 -16.73
C HIS A 426 -4.28 27.58 -17.66
N TRP A 427 -3.80 26.41 -18.09
CA TRP A 427 -2.72 26.29 -19.05
C TRP A 427 -3.08 26.92 -20.40
N LEU A 428 -4.29 26.67 -20.91
CA LEU A 428 -4.79 27.29 -22.14
C LEU A 428 -4.90 28.81 -22.02
N ALA A 429 -5.38 29.31 -20.88
CA ALA A 429 -5.44 30.74 -20.61
C ALA A 429 -4.04 31.39 -20.67
N VAL A 430 -3.04 30.73 -20.05
CA VAL A 430 -1.66 31.22 -20.09
C VAL A 430 -1.08 31.14 -21.51
N TYR A 431 -1.22 29.98 -22.16
CA TYR A 431 -0.62 29.72 -23.46
C TYR A 431 -1.19 30.62 -24.57
N TRP A 432 -2.51 30.78 -24.64
CA TRP A 432 -3.14 31.58 -25.69
C TRP A 432 -3.15 33.07 -25.41
N TYR A 433 -3.23 33.51 -24.15
CA TYR A 433 -3.46 34.94 -23.88
C TYR A 433 -2.33 35.59 -23.09
N VAL A 434 -1.88 34.98 -21.99
CA VAL A 434 -0.85 35.61 -21.15
C VAL A 434 0.50 35.68 -21.87
N LEU A 435 0.90 34.62 -22.58
CA LEU A 435 2.16 34.61 -23.34
C LEU A 435 2.11 35.49 -24.61
N GLU A 436 0.93 35.89 -25.07
CA GLU A 436 0.78 36.77 -26.24
C GLU A 436 0.94 38.26 -25.93
N LEU A 437 0.96 38.62 -24.64
CA LEU A 437 1.24 39.98 -24.22
C LEU A 437 2.63 40.38 -24.72
N LYS A 438 2.64 41.28 -25.71
CA LYS A 438 3.87 41.82 -26.29
C LYS A 438 4.58 42.65 -25.22
N ARG A 439 5.83 42.31 -24.95
CA ARG A 439 6.79 43.20 -24.31
C ARG A 439 7.58 43.93 -25.37
#